data_AF-A0A3B9TR50-F1
#
_entry.id   AF-A0A3B9TR50-F1
#
_cell.length_a   1.000
_cell.length_b   1.000
_cell.length_c   1.000
_cell.angle_alpha   90.00
_cell.angle_beta   90.00
_cell.angle_gamma   90.00
#
_symmetry.space_group_name_H-M   'P 1'
#
loop_
_entity.id
_entity.type
_entity.pdbx_description
1 polymer ?
#
loop_
_entity_poly.entity_id
_entity_poly.type
_entity_poly.pdbx_seq_one_letter_code
_entity_poly.pdbx_strand_id
1 'polypeptide(L)'
;KITSLKIRIHGDYHLGQVLFTGKDFKIIDFEGEPMRPLTERRLKRSPFRDLAGMLRSFDYAISSALKDRLSVRPQDEPRLFPWRKAWIASASTAFLNGYVETAGQAPFVPNSDSSATTLLYSFLLEKAFYELNYELNNRPGWVDIPIRGILDLIEDASEMETPAGGGRQ
;
A
#
# COMPACT_ATOMS: atom_id res chain seq x y z
N LYS A 1 -1.30 0.08 23.24
CA LYS A 1 -2.43 0.83 22.64
C LYS A 1 -1.84 1.93 21.78
N ILE A 2 -2.09 1.94 20.47
CA ILE A 2 -1.60 3.00 19.57
C ILE A 2 -2.57 4.18 19.66
N THR A 3 -2.06 5.36 19.99
CA THR A 3 -2.85 6.60 20.06
C THR A 3 -2.79 7.32 18.71
N SER A 4 -3.93 7.43 18.03
CA SER A 4 -4.09 8.18 16.77
C SER A 4 -5.58 8.54 16.59
N LEU A 5 -5.85 9.76 16.11
CA LEU A 5 -7.22 10.19 15.79
C LEU A 5 -7.73 9.57 14.49
N LYS A 6 -9.02 9.19 14.51
CA LYS A 6 -9.75 8.77 13.30
C LYS A 6 -10.35 9.99 12.60
N ILE A 7 -10.21 10.05 11.28
CA ILE A 7 -10.77 11.11 10.42
C ILE A 7 -11.69 10.52 9.34
N ARG A 8 -12.41 11.37 8.60
CA ARG A 8 -13.03 10.91 7.35
C ARG A 8 -11.91 10.69 6.33
N ILE A 9 -11.93 9.54 5.70
CA ILE A 9 -10.94 9.11 4.70
C ILE A 9 -11.62 8.96 3.34
N HIS A 10 -10.84 8.80 2.28
CA HIS A 10 -11.36 8.42 0.97
C HIS A 10 -11.93 7.01 1.02
N GLY A 11 -11.23 6.07 1.66
CA GLY A 11 -11.72 4.71 1.90
C GLY A 11 -11.70 3.79 0.67
N ASP A 12 -11.09 4.23 -0.44
CA ASP A 12 -10.69 3.42 -1.60
C ASP A 12 -9.58 4.13 -2.39
N TYR A 13 -8.57 4.64 -1.67
CA TYR A 13 -7.54 5.48 -2.27
C TYR A 13 -6.46 4.64 -2.98
N HIS A 14 -6.29 4.85 -4.28
CA HIS A 14 -5.29 4.19 -5.12
C HIS A 14 -4.95 5.06 -6.36
N LEU A 15 -3.96 4.66 -7.16
CA LEU A 15 -3.48 5.46 -8.31
C LEU A 15 -4.58 5.77 -9.34
N GLY A 16 -5.55 4.88 -9.49
CA GLY A 16 -6.71 5.09 -10.37
C GLY A 16 -7.61 6.25 -9.94
N GLN A 17 -7.53 6.67 -8.68
CA GLN A 17 -8.31 7.78 -8.11
C GLN A 17 -7.52 9.09 -8.02
N VAL A 18 -6.33 9.14 -8.64
CA VAL A 18 -5.44 10.29 -8.63
C VAL A 18 -5.15 10.74 -10.05
N LEU A 19 -5.58 11.96 -10.39
CA LEU A 19 -5.39 12.55 -11.72
C LEU A 19 -4.32 13.63 -11.68
N PHE A 20 -3.30 13.52 -12.52
CA PHE A 20 -2.30 14.57 -12.70
C PHE A 20 -2.77 15.60 -13.72
N THR A 21 -2.85 16.86 -13.32
CA THR A 21 -3.32 17.98 -14.16
C THR A 21 -2.21 18.67 -14.95
N GLY A 22 -0.97 18.16 -14.88
CA GLY A 22 0.23 18.82 -15.43
C GLY A 22 0.94 19.74 -14.43
N LYS A 23 0.24 20.20 -13.38
CA LYS A 23 0.80 21.08 -12.33
C LYS A 23 0.52 20.62 -10.91
N ASP A 24 -0.53 19.81 -10.72
CA ASP A 24 -1.02 19.37 -9.41
C ASP A 24 -1.84 18.08 -9.57
N PHE A 25 -2.16 17.43 -8.46
CA PHE A 25 -3.00 16.24 -8.40
C PHE A 25 -4.43 16.56 -7.99
N LYS A 26 -5.40 15.87 -8.59
CA LYS A 26 -6.80 15.85 -8.16
C LYS A 26 -7.16 14.45 -7.71
N ILE A 27 -7.77 14.37 -6.53
CA ILE A 27 -8.30 13.12 -5.98
C ILE A 27 -9.80 13.09 -6.29
N ILE A 28 -10.27 11.97 -6.82
CA ILE A 28 -11.66 11.77 -7.26
C ILE A 28 -12.31 10.61 -6.50
N ASP A 29 -13.59 10.33 -6.74
CA ASP A 29 -14.29 9.11 -6.30
C ASP A 29 -14.29 8.83 -4.78
N PHE A 30 -14.81 9.78 -3.99
CA PHE A 30 -14.93 9.66 -2.53
C PHE A 30 -16.10 8.77 -2.06
N GLU A 31 -16.57 7.82 -2.87
CA GLU A 31 -17.64 6.91 -2.49
C GLU A 31 -17.18 5.86 -1.46
N GLY A 32 -15.88 5.58 -1.42
CA GLY A 32 -15.26 4.54 -0.59
C GLY A 32 -15.49 3.13 -1.13
N GLU A 33 -14.91 2.12 -0.48
CA GLU A 33 -14.89 0.72 -0.97
C GLU A 33 -16.28 0.19 -1.41
N PRO A 34 -16.46 -0.15 -2.70
CA PRO A 34 -17.75 -0.55 -3.26
C PRO A 34 -18.41 -1.76 -2.61
N MET A 35 -17.62 -2.66 -2.02
CA MET A 35 -18.15 -3.87 -1.37
C MET A 35 -18.63 -3.62 0.07
N ARG A 36 -18.35 -2.45 0.65
CA ARG A 36 -18.79 -2.14 2.02
C ARG A 36 -20.18 -1.50 2.04
N PRO A 37 -21.01 -1.73 3.07
CA PRO A 37 -22.27 -1.01 3.26
C PRO A 37 -22.07 0.51 3.37
N LEU A 38 -23.04 1.30 2.90
CA LEU A 38 -22.97 2.77 2.92
C LEU A 38 -22.72 3.36 4.32
N THR A 39 -23.30 2.76 5.36
CA THR A 39 -23.09 3.16 6.76
C THR A 39 -21.63 3.02 7.17
N GLU A 40 -20.93 2.00 6.67
CA GLU A 40 -19.52 1.77 6.95
C GLU A 40 -18.59 2.73 6.20
N ARG A 41 -18.92 3.07 4.94
CA ARG A 41 -18.12 4.00 4.12
C ARG A 41 -18.07 5.42 4.71
N ARG A 42 -19.08 5.80 5.50
CA ARG A 42 -19.14 7.11 6.16
C ARG A 42 -18.41 7.20 7.50
N LEU A 43 -17.94 6.07 8.04
CA LEU A 43 -17.28 6.05 9.35
C LEU A 43 -15.92 6.73 9.33
N LYS A 44 -15.56 7.38 10.44
CA LYS A 44 -14.19 7.86 10.64
C LYS A 44 -13.25 6.66 10.86
N ARG A 45 -12.12 6.65 10.15
CA ARG A 45 -11.11 5.59 10.18
C ARG A 45 -9.71 6.19 10.33
N SER A 46 -8.72 5.33 10.50
CA SER A 46 -7.32 5.78 10.44
C SER A 46 -6.97 6.18 9.00
N PRO A 47 -6.29 7.31 8.76
CA PRO A 47 -5.80 7.67 7.42
C PRO A 47 -4.76 6.69 6.89
N PHE A 48 -4.13 5.88 7.75
CA PHE A 48 -3.20 4.82 7.34
C PHE A 48 -3.86 3.76 6.44
N ARG A 49 -5.19 3.69 6.44
CA ARG A 49 -5.95 2.85 5.52
C ARG A 49 -5.86 3.34 4.07
N ASP A 50 -5.94 4.65 3.86
CA ASP A 50 -5.73 5.24 2.53
C ASP A 50 -4.26 5.14 2.12
N LEU A 51 -3.32 5.34 3.06
CA LEU A 51 -1.89 5.14 2.80
C LEU A 51 -1.62 3.71 2.33
N ALA A 52 -2.12 2.70 3.04
CA ALA A 52 -2.00 1.31 2.66
C ALA A 52 -2.60 1.05 1.26
N GLY A 53 -3.76 1.62 0.95
CA GLY A 53 -4.36 1.53 -0.39
C GLY A 53 -3.44 2.04 -1.50
N MET A 54 -2.82 3.20 -1.31
CA MET A 54 -1.88 3.76 -2.28
C MET A 54 -0.61 2.91 -2.41
N LEU A 55 -0.03 2.46 -1.30
CA LEU A 55 1.17 1.62 -1.33
C LEU A 55 0.93 0.27 -2.03
N ARG A 56 -0.23 -0.36 -1.77
CA ARG A 56 -0.65 -1.56 -2.52
C ARG A 56 -0.87 -1.25 -4.01
N SER A 57 -1.37 -0.06 -4.33
CA SER A 57 -1.53 0.38 -5.72
C SER A 57 -0.19 0.50 -6.47
N PHE A 58 0.90 0.86 -5.79
CA PHE A 58 2.24 0.85 -6.39
C PHE A 58 2.66 -0.58 -6.74
N ASP A 59 2.48 -1.54 -5.82
CA ASP A 59 2.77 -2.95 -6.10
C ASP A 59 1.96 -3.47 -7.31
N TYR A 60 0.67 -3.19 -7.35
CA TYR A 60 -0.17 -3.55 -8.51
C TYR A 60 0.31 -2.92 -9.81
N ALA A 61 0.71 -1.64 -9.78
CA ALA A 61 1.17 -0.94 -10.98
C ALA A 61 2.42 -1.60 -11.59
N ILE A 62 3.45 -1.84 -10.78
CA ILE A 62 4.67 -2.50 -11.28
C ILE A 62 4.43 -3.96 -11.65
N SER A 63 3.61 -4.68 -10.88
CA SER A 63 3.28 -6.08 -11.16
C SER A 63 2.47 -6.21 -12.46
N SER A 64 1.54 -5.30 -12.73
CA SER A 64 0.82 -5.23 -14.00
C SER A 64 1.75 -4.91 -15.16
N ALA A 65 2.70 -3.97 -14.99
CA ALA A 65 3.66 -3.61 -16.02
C ALA A 65 4.61 -4.78 -16.36
N LEU A 66 5.05 -5.56 -15.37
CA LEU A 66 5.89 -6.73 -15.58
C LEU A 66 5.15 -7.89 -16.27
N LYS A 67 3.83 -8.00 -16.05
CA LYS A 67 2.97 -8.99 -16.74
C LYS A 67 2.57 -8.58 -18.14
N ASP A 68 2.67 -7.30 -18.50
CA ASP A 68 2.25 -6.80 -19.80
C ASP A 68 3.21 -7.30 -20.89
N ARG A 69 2.72 -8.26 -21.69
CA ARG A 69 3.48 -8.91 -22.76
C ARG A 69 3.76 -8.00 -23.95
N LEU A 70 3.07 -6.87 -24.07
CA LEU A 70 3.37 -5.86 -25.08
C LEU A 70 4.63 -5.08 -24.71
N SER A 71 4.86 -4.89 -23.42
CA SER A 71 5.96 -4.12 -22.86
C SER A 71 7.15 -5.00 -22.45
N VAL A 72 6.90 -6.24 -22.01
CA VAL A 72 7.90 -7.15 -21.46
C VAL A 72 7.86 -8.51 -22.18
N ARG A 73 9.00 -8.90 -22.76
CA ARG A 73 9.15 -10.25 -23.33
C ARG A 73 9.24 -11.27 -22.19
N PRO A 74 8.60 -12.45 -22.28
CA PRO A 74 8.64 -13.45 -21.20
C PRO A 74 10.06 -13.84 -20.74
N GLN A 75 11.02 -13.83 -21.65
CA GLN A 75 12.44 -14.11 -21.35
C GLN A 75 13.15 -13.03 -20.51
N ASP A 76 12.63 -11.79 -20.50
CA ASP A 76 13.17 -10.68 -19.72
C ASP A 76 12.58 -10.63 -18.30
N GLU A 77 11.44 -11.28 -18.06
CA GLU A 77 10.73 -11.26 -16.77
C GLU A 77 11.64 -11.67 -15.60
N PRO A 78 12.42 -12.77 -15.65
CA PRO A 78 13.29 -13.15 -14.52
C PRO A 78 14.38 -12.12 -14.22
N ARG A 79 14.84 -11.38 -15.24
CA ARG A 79 15.84 -10.32 -15.09
C ARG A 79 15.25 -9.03 -14.51
N LEU A 80 13.99 -8.73 -14.83
CA LEU A 80 13.29 -7.53 -14.39
C LEU A 80 12.62 -7.70 -13.02
N PHE A 81 12.20 -8.92 -12.69
CA PHE A 81 11.47 -9.21 -11.44
C PHE A 81 12.17 -8.71 -10.17
N PRO A 82 13.51 -8.83 -9.99
CA PRO A 82 14.19 -8.31 -8.81
C PRO A 82 14.02 -6.79 -8.61
N TRP A 83 13.80 -6.03 -9.69
CA TRP A 83 13.60 -4.57 -9.61
C TRP A 83 12.23 -4.18 -9.07
N ARG A 84 11.28 -5.11 -8.97
CA ARG A 84 9.95 -4.87 -8.39
C ARG A 84 10.06 -4.32 -6.96
N LYS A 85 10.75 -5.03 -6.07
CA LYS A 85 10.91 -4.62 -4.65
C LYS A 85 11.58 -3.25 -4.56
N ALA A 86 12.64 -3.01 -5.34
CA ALA A 86 13.36 -1.75 -5.37
C ALA A 86 12.47 -0.57 -5.83
N TRP A 87 11.66 -0.78 -6.87
CA TRP A 87 10.73 0.24 -7.37
C TRP A 87 9.62 0.54 -6.35
N ILE A 88 9.02 -0.49 -5.75
CA ILE A 88 7.98 -0.33 -4.72
C ILE A 88 8.55 0.44 -3.53
N ALA A 89 9.74 0.07 -3.04
CA ALA A 89 10.39 0.76 -1.95
C ALA A 89 10.62 2.25 -2.28
N SER A 90 11.18 2.54 -3.45
CA SER A 90 11.44 3.92 -3.89
C SER A 90 10.16 4.76 -3.98
N ALA A 91 9.12 4.25 -4.66
CA ALA A 91 7.84 4.95 -4.80
C ALA A 91 7.14 5.15 -3.44
N SER A 92 7.14 4.12 -2.60
CA SER A 92 6.54 4.15 -1.26
C SER A 92 7.25 5.14 -0.36
N THR A 93 8.58 5.15 -0.34
CA THR A 93 9.37 6.11 0.44
C THR A 93 9.10 7.55 -0.01
N ALA A 94 9.11 7.82 -1.32
CA ALA A 94 8.82 9.16 -1.83
C ALA A 94 7.42 9.65 -1.43
N PHE A 95 6.41 8.77 -1.57
CA PHE A 95 5.03 9.07 -1.19
C PHE A 95 4.87 9.30 0.32
N LEU A 96 5.41 8.42 1.15
CA LEU A 96 5.32 8.52 2.61
C LEU A 96 6.08 9.74 3.14
N ASN A 97 7.24 10.06 2.59
CA ASN A 97 7.99 11.26 2.97
C ASN A 97 7.17 12.53 2.69
N GLY A 98 6.61 12.66 1.49
CA GLY A 98 5.75 13.80 1.15
C GLY A 98 4.50 13.87 2.04
N TYR A 99 3.92 12.72 2.39
CA TYR A 99 2.77 12.67 3.30
C TYR A 99 3.14 13.12 4.72
N VAL A 100 4.23 12.60 5.30
CA VAL A 100 4.67 12.95 6.65
C VAL A 100 5.10 14.41 6.73
N GLU A 101 5.84 14.91 5.73
CA GLU A 101 6.22 16.32 5.65
C GLU A 101 4.99 17.24 5.62
N THR A 102 3.97 16.89 4.83
CA THR A 102 2.74 17.67 4.71
C THR A 102 1.84 17.56 5.96
N ALA A 103 1.73 16.34 6.53
CA ALA A 103 0.90 16.09 7.70
C ALA A 103 1.50 16.70 8.98
N GLY A 104 2.82 16.81 9.06
CA GLY A 104 3.53 17.36 10.22
C GLY A 104 3.11 16.70 11.53
N GLN A 105 2.73 17.53 12.51
CA GLN A 105 2.29 17.08 13.84
C GLN A 105 0.77 16.86 13.93
N ALA A 106 0.12 16.52 12.81
CA ALA A 106 -1.31 16.28 12.80
C ALA A 106 -1.69 15.16 13.79
N PRO A 107 -2.79 15.31 14.55
CA PRO A 107 -3.13 14.41 15.65
C PRO A 107 -3.58 13.00 15.21
N PHE A 108 -3.72 12.76 13.90
CA PHE A 108 -3.96 11.44 13.33
C PHE A 108 -2.67 10.67 13.01
N VAL A 109 -1.52 11.34 13.02
CA VAL A 109 -0.21 10.68 12.89
C VAL A 109 0.20 10.13 14.26
N PRO A 110 0.51 8.84 14.40
CA PRO A 110 1.00 8.29 15.66
C PRO A 110 2.30 8.97 16.11
N ASN A 111 2.44 9.18 17.42
CA ASN A 111 3.59 9.88 18.00
C ASN A 111 4.90 9.05 18.01
N SER A 112 4.85 7.77 17.65
CA SER A 112 6.03 6.92 17.58
C SER A 112 6.12 6.22 16.23
N ASP A 113 7.32 6.17 15.67
CA ASP A 113 7.59 5.50 14.40
C ASP A 113 7.18 4.02 14.47
N SER A 114 7.47 3.35 15.59
CA SER A 114 7.03 1.97 15.83
C SER A 114 5.51 1.81 15.73
N SER A 115 4.73 2.74 16.29
CA SER A 115 3.27 2.71 16.22
C SER A 115 2.76 2.98 14.80
N ALA A 116 3.40 3.93 14.10
CA ALA A 116 3.09 4.22 12.70
C ALA A 116 3.36 3.02 11.80
N THR A 117 4.50 2.36 11.96
CA THR A 117 4.88 1.13 11.26
C THR A 117 3.88 0.01 11.55
N THR A 118 3.59 -0.30 12.82
CA THR A 118 2.61 -1.33 13.17
C THR A 118 1.24 -1.06 12.56
N LEU A 119 0.78 0.20 12.60
CA LEU A 119 -0.51 0.60 12.03
C LEU A 119 -0.52 0.46 10.51
N LEU A 120 0.55 0.89 9.83
CA LEU A 120 0.69 0.79 8.39
C LEU A 120 0.72 -0.67 7.93
N TYR A 121 1.54 -1.52 8.55
CA TYR A 121 1.62 -2.95 8.23
C TYR A 121 0.28 -3.66 8.46
N SER A 122 -0.44 -3.32 9.53
CA SER A 122 -1.77 -3.88 9.78
C SER A 122 -2.75 -3.58 8.64
N PHE A 123 -2.77 -2.35 8.14
CA PHE A 123 -3.66 -1.95 7.05
C PHE A 123 -3.18 -2.43 5.67
N LEU A 124 -1.87 -2.54 5.45
CA LEU A 124 -1.31 -3.16 4.25
C LEU A 124 -1.76 -4.61 4.14
N LEU A 125 -1.68 -5.36 5.25
CA LEU A 125 -2.10 -6.75 5.29
C LEU A 125 -3.62 -6.90 5.13
N GLU A 126 -4.43 -6.05 5.81
CA GLU A 126 -5.89 -6.01 5.63
C GLU A 126 -6.24 -5.79 4.14
N LYS A 127 -5.61 -4.82 3.49
CA LYS A 127 -5.86 -4.50 2.09
C LYS A 127 -5.40 -5.62 1.16
N ALA A 128 -4.25 -6.25 1.41
CA ALA A 128 -3.76 -7.35 0.61
C ALA A 128 -4.66 -8.59 0.69
N PHE A 129 -5.23 -8.90 1.85
CA PHE A 129 -6.23 -9.98 1.98
C PHE A 129 -7.56 -9.64 1.30
N TYR A 130 -8.00 -8.38 1.38
CA TYR A 130 -9.17 -7.92 0.64
C TYR A 130 -8.97 -8.07 -0.87
N GLU A 131 -7.81 -7.66 -1.38
CA GLU A 131 -7.41 -7.83 -2.78
C GLU A 131 -7.36 -9.30 -3.19
N LEU A 132 -6.75 -10.17 -2.37
CA LEU A 132 -6.72 -11.61 -2.64
C LEU A 132 -8.13 -12.18 -2.83
N ASN A 133 -9.05 -11.87 -1.92
CA ASN A 133 -10.44 -12.30 -2.04
C ASN A 133 -11.10 -11.71 -3.30
N TYR A 134 -10.83 -10.45 -3.62
CA TYR A 134 -11.35 -9.83 -4.85
C TYR A 134 -10.87 -10.56 -6.09
N GLU A 135 -9.56 -10.80 -6.22
CA GLU A 135 -8.97 -11.41 -7.41
C GLU A 135 -9.40 -12.87 -7.57
N LEU A 136 -9.53 -13.62 -6.48
CA LEU A 136 -10.06 -14.98 -6.50
C LEU A 136 -11.47 -15.05 -7.11
N ASN A 137 -12.32 -14.07 -6.83
CA ASN A 137 -13.71 -14.06 -7.27
C ASN A 137 -13.92 -13.41 -8.65
N ASN A 138 -13.03 -12.51 -9.08
CA ASN A 138 -13.27 -11.67 -10.27
C ASN A 138 -12.21 -11.84 -11.36
N ARG A 139 -10.93 -12.09 -11.01
CA ARG A 139 -9.82 -12.19 -11.97
C ARG A 139 -8.78 -13.23 -11.50
N PRO A 140 -9.08 -14.54 -11.55
CA PRO A 140 -8.19 -15.57 -10.98
C PRO A 140 -6.74 -15.55 -11.50
N GLY A 141 -6.51 -15.08 -12.74
CA GLY A 141 -5.16 -14.90 -13.30
C GLY A 141 -4.31 -13.77 -12.67
N TRP A 142 -4.87 -13.03 -11.70
CA TRP A 142 -4.21 -11.93 -11.00
C TRP A 142 -3.90 -12.25 -9.54
N VAL A 143 -4.32 -13.42 -9.04
CA VAL A 143 -4.18 -13.86 -7.64
C VAL A 143 -2.74 -13.90 -7.14
N ASP A 144 -1.79 -14.14 -8.03
CA ASP A 144 -0.36 -14.13 -7.71
C ASP A 144 0.16 -12.75 -7.26
N ILE A 145 -0.49 -11.64 -7.65
CA ILE A 145 -0.11 -10.30 -7.20
C ILE A 145 -0.36 -10.11 -5.69
N PRO A 146 -1.59 -10.26 -5.17
CA PRO A 146 -1.84 -10.11 -3.74
C PRO A 146 -1.15 -11.21 -2.91
N ILE A 147 -1.00 -12.44 -3.41
CA ILE A 147 -0.24 -13.48 -2.69
C ILE A 147 1.21 -13.05 -2.48
N ARG A 148 1.90 -12.59 -3.53
CA ARG A 148 3.28 -12.10 -3.40
C ARG A 148 3.36 -10.91 -2.46
N GLY A 149 2.43 -9.96 -2.56
CA GLY A 149 2.36 -8.83 -1.64
C GLY A 149 2.22 -9.27 -0.17
N ILE A 150 1.41 -10.29 0.13
CA ILE A 150 1.28 -10.85 1.48
C ILE A 150 2.59 -11.51 1.92
N LEU A 151 3.22 -12.30 1.06
CA LEU A 151 4.50 -12.96 1.37
C LEU A 151 5.61 -11.94 1.65
N ASP A 152 5.72 -10.90 0.83
CA ASP A 152 6.67 -9.80 1.04
C ASP A 152 6.43 -9.13 2.41
N LEU A 153 5.17 -8.83 2.76
CA LEU A 153 4.83 -8.19 4.04
C LEU A 153 5.17 -9.08 5.25
N ILE A 154 5.01 -10.41 5.13
CA ILE A 154 5.34 -11.36 6.20
C ILE A 154 6.87 -11.48 6.35
N GLU A 155 7.60 -11.52 5.23
CA GLU A 155 9.06 -11.53 5.22
C GLU A 155 9.60 -10.25 5.90
N ASP A 156 9.14 -9.08 5.46
CA ASP A 156 9.51 -7.78 6.04
C ASP A 156 9.21 -7.71 7.55
N ALA A 157 8.03 -8.20 7.97
CA ALA A 157 7.64 -8.19 9.38
C ALA A 157 8.55 -9.10 10.23
N SER A 158 8.98 -10.25 9.68
CA SER A 158 9.91 -11.16 10.35
C SER A 158 11.30 -10.56 10.53
N GLU A 159 11.77 -9.79 9.55
CA GLU A 159 13.04 -9.05 9.61
C GLU A 159 12.99 -7.91 10.62
N MET A 160 11.82 -7.29 10.85
CA MET A 160 11.64 -6.27 11.89
C MET A 160 11.69 -6.85 13.32
N GLU A 161 11.28 -8.11 13.51
CA GLU A 161 11.34 -8.79 14.82
C GLU A 161 12.74 -9.32 15.15
N THR A 162 13.62 -9.47 14.16
CA THR A 162 15.03 -9.82 14.37
C THR A 162 15.86 -8.53 14.36
N PRO A 163 16.28 -7.98 15.52
CA PRO A 163 17.23 -6.88 15.49
C PRO A 163 18.52 -7.42 14.85
N ALA A 164 19.03 -6.71 13.84
CA ALA A 164 20.32 -6.97 13.24
C ALA A 164 21.34 -7.27 14.36
N GLY A 165 21.69 -8.54 14.49
CA GLY A 165 22.53 -9.03 15.56
C GLY A 165 23.89 -8.34 15.49
N GLY A 166 24.26 -7.72 16.61
CA GLY A 166 25.61 -7.58 17.13
C GLY A 166 26.73 -7.34 16.12
N GLY A 167 27.22 -6.10 16.12
CA GLY A 167 28.51 -5.78 15.51
C GLY A 167 29.60 -6.77 15.89
N ARG A 168 30.53 -6.93 14.94
CA ARG A 168 31.84 -7.58 15.09
C ARG A 168 32.41 -7.37 16.49
N GLN A 169 32.71 -8.48 17.16
CA GLN A 169 33.90 -8.63 18.01
C GLN A 169 34.64 -9.88 17.54
#